data_AF-A0A7Y2XZE1-F1
#
_entry.id   AF-A0A7Y2XZE1-F1
#
_cell.length_a   1.000
_cell.length_b   1.000
_cell.length_c   1.000
_cell.angle_alpha   90.00
_cell.angle_beta   90.00
_cell.angle_gamma   90.00
#
_symmetry.space_group_name_H-M   'P 1'
#
loop_
_entity.id
_entity.type
_entity.pdbx_description
1 polymer ?
#
loop_
_entity_poly.entity_id
_entity_poly.type
_entity_poly.pdbx_seq_one_letter_code
_entity_poly.pdbx_strand_id
1 'polypeptide(L)' 'MAKMRKKSDLPSKICVTCGRPFQWRRKWAKVWDEVRYCSDRCRMHRSQSE' A
#
# COMPACT_ATOMS: atom_id res chain seq x y z
N MET A 1 -24.22 -13.91 15.18
CA MET A 1 -22.87 -13.51 15.63
C MET A 1 -22.22 -12.68 14.53
N ALA A 2 -22.28 -11.36 14.62
CA ALA A 2 -21.73 -10.47 13.61
C ALA A 2 -20.19 -10.59 13.61
N LYS A 3 -19.63 -11.22 12.57
CA LYS A 3 -18.19 -11.42 12.40
C LYS A 3 -17.53 -10.06 12.27
N MET A 4 -17.05 -9.53 13.39
CA MET A 4 -16.32 -8.28 13.49
C MET A 4 -15.03 -8.45 12.67
N ARG A 5 -15.06 -8.11 11.38
CA ARG A 5 -13.88 -8.14 10.50
C ARG A 5 -12.89 -7.13 11.07
N LYS A 6 -11.93 -7.62 11.84
CA LYS A 6 -10.83 -6.83 12.40
C LYS A 6 -10.07 -6.22 11.21
N LYS A 7 -9.76 -4.92 11.30
CA LYS A 7 -8.94 -4.21 10.29
C LYS A 7 -7.56 -4.85 10.05
N SER A 8 -7.16 -5.78 10.90
CA SER A 8 -5.97 -6.62 10.82
C SER A 8 -5.96 -7.64 9.67
N ASP A 9 -7.10 -7.92 9.02
CA ASP A 9 -7.18 -8.80 7.82
C ASP A 9 -6.85 -8.04 6.51
N LEU A 10 -6.53 -6.75 6.59
CA LEU A 10 -6.18 -6.00 5.41
C LEU A 10 -4.78 -6.41 4.92
N PRO A 11 -4.61 -6.74 3.63
CA PRO A 11 -3.31 -7.13 3.12
C PRO A 11 -2.32 -5.98 3.31
N SER A 12 -1.15 -6.30 3.84
CA SER A 12 -0.02 -5.38 3.92
C SER A 12 0.96 -5.69 2.79
N LYS A 13 1.56 -4.65 2.20
CA LYS A 13 2.61 -4.74 1.19
C LYS A 13 3.83 -3.95 1.65
N ILE A 14 5.01 -4.28 1.12
CA ILE A 14 6.25 -3.55 1.39
C ILE A 14 6.46 -2.49 0.31
N CYS A 15 6.79 -1.27 0.71
CA CYS A 15 7.11 -0.20 -0.23
C CYS A 15 8.48 -0.45 -0.89
N VAL A 16 8.55 -0.49 -2.22
CA VAL A 16 9.83 -0.71 -2.93
C VAL A 16 10.82 0.45 -2.78
N THR A 17 10.33 1.66 -2.51
CA THR A 17 11.18 2.86 -2.39
C THR A 17 11.76 3.02 -0.99
N CYS A 18 10.95 2.80 0.06
CA CYS A 18 11.36 3.07 1.44
C CYS A 18 11.44 1.84 2.34
N GLY A 19 11.11 0.64 1.82
CA GLY A 19 11.15 -0.62 2.56
C GLY A 19 10.12 -0.75 3.68
N ARG A 20 9.24 0.25 3.89
CA ARG A 20 8.28 0.24 4.99
C ARG A 20 7.03 -0.56 4.64
N PRO A 21 6.50 -1.38 5.58
CA PRO A 21 5.21 -2.03 5.40
C PRO A 21 4.08 -1.00 5.40
N PHE A 22 3.12 -1.18 4.50
CA PHE A 22 1.94 -0.34 4.41
C PHE A 22 0.69 -1.18 4.20
N GLN A 23 -0.41 -0.79 4.83
CA GLN A 23 -1.67 -1.52 4.80
C GLN A 23 -2.54 -1.07 3.64
N TRP A 24 -3.38 -1.99 3.13
CA TRP A 24 -4.41 -1.69 2.14
C TRP A 24 -5.24 -0.47 2.54
N ARG A 25 -5.51 0.39 1.54
CA ARG A 25 -6.38 1.57 1.68
C ARG A 25 -7.50 1.45 0.66
N ARG A 26 -8.70 1.93 1.03
CA ARG A 26 -9.87 1.96 0.13
C ARG A 26 -9.58 2.61 -1.23
N LYS A 27 -8.74 3.65 -1.27
CA LYS A 27 -8.34 4.33 -2.51
C LYS A 27 -7.60 3.40 -3.50
N TRP A 28 -7.05 2.30 -3.02
CA TRP A 28 -6.34 1.32 -3.82
C TRP A 28 -7.19 0.12 -4.19
N ALA A 29 -8.49 0.08 -3.86
CA ALA A 29 -9.33 -1.07 -4.15
C ALA A 29 -9.27 -1.54 -5.62
N LYS A 30 -9.12 -0.61 -6.57
CA LYS A 30 -9.06 -0.90 -8.01
C LYS A 30 -7.65 -1.20 -8.55
N VAL A 31 -6.61 -0.73 -7.85
CA VAL A 31 -5.21 -0.74 -8.33
C VAL A 31 -4.28 -1.46 -7.37
N TRP A 32 -4.82 -2.15 -6.36
CA TRP A 32 -4.02 -2.71 -5.26
C TRP A 32 -2.94 -3.65 -5.76
N ASP A 33 -3.21 -4.40 -6.82
CA ASP A 33 -2.23 -5.29 -7.45
C ASP A 33 -0.98 -4.53 -7.92
N GLU A 34 -1.19 -3.41 -8.62
CA GLU A 34 -0.14 -2.52 -9.13
C GLU A 34 0.50 -1.61 -8.06
N VAL A 35 -0.16 -1.42 -6.92
CA VAL A 35 0.36 -0.56 -5.84
C VAL A 35 1.53 -1.26 -5.13
N ARG A 36 2.73 -0.73 -5.38
CA ARG A 36 4.00 -1.16 -4.77
C ARG A 36 4.62 -0.10 -3.84
N TYR A 37 3.97 1.06 -3.71
CA TYR A 37 4.49 2.22 -2.97
C TYR A 37 3.53 2.66 -1.87
N CYS A 38 4.06 3.02 -0.70
CA CYS A 38 3.25 3.45 0.44
C CYS A 38 2.59 4.82 0.26
N SER A 39 3.11 5.65 -0.65
CA SER A 39 2.68 7.02 -0.89
C SER A 39 3.05 7.49 -2.30
N ASP A 40 2.36 8.51 -2.81
CA ASP A 40 2.70 9.15 -4.09
C ASP A 40 4.10 9.75 -4.07
N ARG A 41 4.57 10.24 -2.90
CA ARG A 41 5.97 10.65 -2.72
C ARG A 41 6.95 9.54 -3.07
N CYS A 42 6.74 8.33 -2.55
CA CYS A 42 7.60 7.18 -2.86
C CYS A 42 7.50 6.73 -4.32
N ARG A 43 6.31 6.89 -4.93
CA ARG A 43 6.11 6.64 -6.36
C ARG A 43 6.90 7.63 -7.23
N MET A 44 6.85 8.92 -6.90
CA MET A 44 7.56 9.99 -7.63
C MET A 44 9.07 10.01 -7.35
N HIS A 45 9.52 9.53 -6.19
CA HIS A 45 10.96 9.48 -5.88
C HIS A 45 11.72 8.50 -6.79
N ARG A 46 11.08 7.40 -7.21
CA ARG A 46 11.67 6.45 -8.17
C ARG A 46 11.88 7.07 -9.55
N SER A 47 11.06 8.04 -9.96
CA SER A 47 11.20 8.74 -11.25
C SER A 47 12.20 9.90 -11.22
N GLN A 48 12.74 10.25 -10.04
CA GLN A 48 13.68 11.37 -9.87
C GLN A 48 15.11 10.87 -9.58
N SER A 49 15.39 9.59 -9.82
CA SER A 49 16.74 9.02 -9.70
C SER A 49 17.40 8.98 -11.07
N GLU A 50 17.59 10.15 -11.69
CA GLU A 50 18.53 10.43 -12.79
C GLU A 50 19.27 11.73 -12.49
#